data_AF-A0A7X4AL68-F1
#
_entry.id   AF-A0A7X4AL68-F1
#
_cell.length_a   1.000
_cell.length_b   1.000
_cell.length_c   1.000
_cell.angle_alpha   90.00
_cell.angle_beta   90.00
_cell.angle_gamma   90.00
#
_symmetry.space_group_name_H-M   'P 1'
#
loop_
_entity.id
_entity.type
_entity.pdbx_description
1 polymer ?
#
loop_
_entity_poly.entity_id
_entity_poly.type
_entity_poly.pdbx_seq_one_letter_code
_entity_poly.pdbx_strand_id
1 'polypeptide(L)'
;SGGLPAVKALGLSLAGRGLTQVSMNLVDFERTPPRAAFEAVRREAASLGVDVVESEIIGLVPQRALGPADTKDLLIRCFDSEMILENRLRAVRGR
;
A
#
# COMPACT_ATOMS: atom_id res chain seq x y z
N SER A 1 -9.93 -11.45 -14.35
CA SER A 1 -8.75 -11.52 -15.23
C SER A 1 -7.57 -10.88 -14.54
N GLY A 2 -6.37 -11.47 -14.61
CA GLY A 2 -5.12 -10.86 -14.14
C GLY A 2 -4.45 -11.55 -12.94
N GLY A 3 -3.37 -10.93 -12.44
CA GLY A 3 -2.45 -11.45 -11.41
C GLY A 3 -3.05 -11.72 -10.03
N LEU A 4 -2.97 -10.78 -9.10
CA LEU A 4 -3.43 -11.01 -7.72
C LEU A 4 -4.97 -10.95 -7.59
N PRO A 5 -5.59 -11.85 -6.81
CA PRO A 5 -7.03 -11.81 -6.57
C PRO A 5 -7.42 -10.57 -5.77
N ALA A 6 -8.66 -10.11 -5.89
CA ALA A 6 -9.17 -8.97 -5.12
C ALA A 6 -8.33 -7.68 -5.21
N VAL A 7 -7.65 -7.48 -6.34
CA VAL A 7 -6.88 -6.29 -6.64
C VAL A 7 -7.38 -5.67 -7.94
N LYS A 8 -7.52 -4.35 -7.93
CA LYS A 8 -7.67 -3.54 -9.14
C LYS A 8 -6.49 -2.58 -9.20
N ALA A 9 -5.72 -2.63 -10.28
CA ALA A 9 -4.51 -1.84 -10.40
C ALA A 9 -4.42 -1.11 -11.74
N LEU A 10 -3.71 0.01 -11.77
CA LEU A 10 -3.42 0.79 -12.96
C LEU A 10 -2.08 1.52 -12.81
N GLY A 11 -1.39 1.78 -13.93
CA GLY A 11 -0.17 2.58 -13.95
C GLY A 11 -0.48 4.08 -14.04
N LEU A 12 0.22 4.88 -13.24
CA LEU A 12 0.15 6.34 -13.23
C LEU A 12 1.53 6.94 -13.44
N SER A 13 1.62 8.01 -14.24
CA SER A 13 2.82 8.85 -14.30
C SER A 13 2.74 9.94 -13.23
N LEU A 14 3.78 10.05 -12.40
CA LEU A 14 3.96 11.11 -11.43
C LEU A 14 5.00 12.11 -11.96
N ALA A 15 4.64 12.84 -13.01
CA ALA A 15 5.55 13.72 -13.75
C ALA A 15 6.33 14.70 -12.85
N GLY A 16 5.67 15.29 -11.84
CA GLY A 16 6.32 16.22 -10.89
C GLY A 16 7.37 15.58 -9.99
N ARG A 17 7.47 14.25 -9.95
CA ARG A 17 8.46 13.48 -9.19
C ARG A 17 9.42 12.68 -10.07
N GLY A 18 9.21 12.66 -11.38
CA GLY A 18 9.97 11.80 -12.29
C GLY A 18 9.79 10.30 -12.01
N LEU A 19 8.63 9.90 -11.45
CA LEU A 19 8.33 8.51 -11.08
C LEU A 19 7.11 7.98 -11.85
N THR A 20 7.00 6.66 -11.93
CA THR A 20 5.76 5.96 -12.28
C THR A 20 5.27 5.21 -11.04
N GLN A 21 3.96 5.12 -10.88
CA GLN A 21 3.31 4.44 -9.77
C GLN A 21 2.38 3.35 -10.27
N VAL A 22 2.39 2.20 -9.59
CA VAL A 22 1.31 1.22 -9.68
C VAL A 22 0.27 1.59 -8.62
N SER A 23 -0.82 2.22 -9.04
CA SER A 23 -1.95 2.55 -8.17
C SER A 23 -2.83 1.32 -8.01
N MET A 24 -3.21 0.99 -6.78
CA MET A 24 -3.92 -0.25 -6.46
C MET A 24 -5.05 -0.01 -5.46
N ASN A 25 -6.21 -0.58 -5.76
CA ASN A 25 -7.30 -0.79 -4.81
C ASN A 25 -7.31 -2.27 -4.42
N LEU A 26 -7.03 -2.56 -3.15
CA LEU A 26 -7.17 -3.88 -2.56
C LEU A 26 -8.61 -4.01 -2.07
N VAL A 27 -9.50 -4.56 -2.91
CA VAL A 27 -10.94 -4.59 -2.64
C VAL A 27 -11.31 -5.57 -1.53
N ASP A 28 -10.44 -6.52 -1.24
CA ASP A 28 -10.48 -7.41 -0.10
C ASP A 28 -9.04 -7.70 0.34
N PHE A 29 -8.60 -6.99 1.39
CA PHE A 29 -7.23 -7.09 1.88
C PHE A 29 -6.97 -8.38 2.67
N GLU A 30 -8.02 -9.09 3.11
CA GLU A 30 -7.84 -10.40 3.77
C GLU A 30 -7.47 -11.45 2.72
N ARG A 31 -8.05 -11.34 1.52
CA ARG A 31 -7.72 -12.21 0.40
C ARG A 31 -6.37 -11.87 -0.25
N THR A 32 -6.04 -10.58 -0.37
CA THR A 32 -4.71 -10.12 -0.80
C THR A 32 -4.23 -9.01 0.13
N PRO A 33 -3.30 -9.28 1.06
CA PRO A 33 -2.81 -8.25 1.97
C PRO A 33 -1.89 -7.25 1.27
N PRO A 34 -1.75 -6.02 1.81
CA PRO A 34 -0.82 -5.00 1.31
C PRO A 34 0.59 -5.52 1.06
N ARG A 35 1.12 -6.34 1.97
CA ARG A 35 2.43 -6.98 1.81
C ARG A 35 2.51 -7.85 0.54
N ALA A 36 1.50 -8.69 0.29
CA ALA A 36 1.49 -9.54 -0.90
C ALA A 36 1.40 -8.72 -2.20
N ALA A 37 0.60 -7.64 -2.19
CA ALA A 37 0.51 -6.70 -3.30
C ALA A 37 1.84 -6.01 -3.58
N PHE A 38 2.49 -5.47 -2.55
CA PHE A 38 3.78 -4.80 -2.65
C PHE A 38 4.88 -5.74 -3.15
N GLU A 39 4.98 -6.95 -2.58
CA GLU A 39 5.98 -7.95 -2.99
C GLU A 39 5.80 -8.40 -4.45
N ALA A 40 4.55 -8.54 -4.90
CA ALA A 40 4.29 -8.85 -6.30
C ALA A 40 4.78 -7.74 -7.24
N VAL A 41 4.48 -6.47 -6.91
CA VAL A 41 4.99 -5.33 -7.70
C VAL A 41 6.51 -5.27 -7.65
N ARG A 42 7.13 -5.46 -6.48
CA ARG A 42 8.58 -5.44 -6.33
C ARG A 42 9.26 -6.53 -7.15
N ARG A 43 8.71 -7.75 -7.15
CA ARG A 43 9.24 -8.86 -7.95
C ARG A 43 9.17 -8.58 -9.45
N GLU A 44 8.04 -8.05 -9.94
CA GLU A 44 7.91 -7.73 -11.36
C GLU A 44 8.71 -6.50 -11.78
N ALA A 45 8.89 -5.51 -10.91
CA ALA A 45 9.78 -4.39 -11.17
C ALA A 45 11.25 -4.87 -11.24
N ALA A 46 11.67 -5.72 -10.30
CA ALA A 46 13.01 -6.28 -10.26
C ALA A 46 13.35 -7.14 -11.49
N SER A 47 12.39 -7.91 -12.02
CA SER A 47 12.59 -8.69 -13.25
C SER A 47 12.83 -7.81 -14.49
N LEU A 48 12.45 -6.53 -14.41
CA LEU A 48 12.69 -5.50 -15.43
C LEU A 48 13.87 -4.56 -15.09
N GLY A 49 14.60 -4.84 -14.01
CA GLY A 49 15.72 -3.98 -13.56
C GLY A 49 15.25 -2.62 -13.02
N VAL A 50 14.03 -2.53 -12.51
CA VAL A 50 13.44 -1.31 -11.92
C VAL A 50 13.28 -1.49 -10.42
N ASP A 51 13.69 -0.49 -9.65
CA ASP A 51 13.53 -0.48 -8.19
C ASP A 51 12.20 0.14 -7.75
N VAL A 52 11.59 -0.44 -6.72
CA VAL A 52 10.47 0.19 -5.99
C VAL A 52 11.07 1.03 -4.87
N VAL A 53 10.98 2.35 -4.99
CA VAL A 53 11.65 3.29 -4.08
C VAL A 53 10.81 3.63 -2.84
N GLU A 54 9.49 3.53 -2.93
CA GLU A 54 8.55 3.77 -1.83
C GLU A 54 7.15 3.21 -2.15
N SER A 55 6.28 3.19 -1.15
CA SER A 55 4.83 3.05 -1.31
C SER A 55 4.09 4.12 -0.51
N GLU A 56 2.77 4.24 -0.74
CA GLU A 56 1.92 5.19 -0.04
C GLU A 56 0.54 4.60 0.21
N ILE A 57 -0.02 4.89 1.38
CA ILE A 57 -1.41 4.59 1.71
C ILE A 57 -2.22 5.86 1.49
N ILE A 58 -3.25 5.79 0.65
CA ILE A 58 -4.18 6.91 0.43
C ILE A 58 -5.34 6.80 1.41
N GLY A 59 -5.45 7.76 2.32
CA GLY A 59 -6.53 7.81 3.31
C GLY A 59 -6.24 6.95 4.55
N LEU A 60 -7.21 6.13 4.94
CA LEU A 60 -7.13 5.29 6.15
C LEU A 60 -6.96 3.82 5.79
N VAL A 61 -6.28 3.08 6.66
CA VAL A 61 -6.05 1.64 6.54
C VAL A 61 -6.55 0.92 7.80
N PRO A 62 -7.18 -0.25 7.69
CA PRO A 62 -7.50 -1.07 8.86
C PRO A 62 -6.23 -1.54 9.56
N GLN A 63 -6.19 -1.54 10.89
CA GLN A 63 -5.06 -1.99 11.68
C GLN A 63 -4.65 -3.43 11.31
N ARG A 64 -5.64 -4.30 11.09
CA ARG A 64 -5.45 -5.70 10.72
C ARG A 64 -4.86 -5.92 9.31
N ALA A 65 -4.84 -4.89 8.47
CA ALA A 65 -4.26 -4.99 7.13
C ALA A 65 -2.74 -4.86 7.12
N LEU A 66 -2.13 -4.36 8.21
CA LEU A 66 -0.68 -4.17 8.32
C LEU A 66 -0.11 -5.06 9.44
N GLY A 67 0.95 -5.78 9.11
CA GLY A 67 1.77 -6.49 10.08
C GLY A 67 2.71 -5.56 10.87
N PRO A 68 3.29 -6.03 11.99
CA PRO A 68 4.15 -5.20 12.86
C PRO A 68 5.36 -4.56 12.18
N ALA A 69 5.90 -5.18 11.12
CA ALA A 69 7.07 -4.69 10.38
C ALA A 69 6.71 -3.99 9.06
N ASP A 70 5.43 -3.98 8.68
CA ASP A 70 5.00 -3.56 7.34
C ASP A 70 5.30 -2.08 7.04
N THR A 71 5.28 -1.21 8.05
CA THR A 71 5.58 0.22 7.87
C THR A 71 6.96 0.44 7.27
N LYS A 72 7.96 -0.34 7.69
CA LYS A 72 9.33 -0.29 7.16
C LYS A 72 9.50 -1.17 5.93
N ASP A 73 9.01 -2.41 5.99
CA ASP A 73 9.25 -3.41 4.94
C ASP A 73 8.56 -3.06 3.61
N LEU A 74 7.42 -2.37 3.68
CA LEU A 74 6.66 -1.93 2.51
C LEU A 74 7.06 -0.53 2.04
N LEU A 75 8.08 0.08 2.64
CA LEU A 75 8.58 1.42 2.30
C LEU A 75 7.47 2.48 2.31
N ILE A 76 6.54 2.42 3.28
CA ILE A 76 5.40 3.34 3.32
C ILE A 76 5.89 4.73 3.72
N ARG A 77 5.84 5.67 2.78
CA ARG A 77 6.23 7.05 2.98
C ARG A 77 5.26 7.76 3.94
N CYS A 78 5.81 8.58 4.83
CA CYS A 78 5.04 9.44 5.75
C CYS A 78 3.96 8.69 6.55
N PHE A 79 4.22 7.45 6.96
CA PHE A 79 3.26 6.69 7.76
C PHE A 79 3.00 7.37 9.11
N ASP A 80 1.73 7.62 9.40
CA ASP A 80 1.24 8.10 10.69
C ASP A 80 0.27 7.08 11.27
N SER A 81 0.37 6.83 12.57
CA SER A 81 -0.59 5.99 13.31
C SER A 81 -2.04 6.47 13.19
N GLU A 82 -2.30 7.75 12.91
CA GLU A 82 -3.64 8.31 12.63
C GLU A 82 -4.20 7.89 11.26
N MET A 83 -3.37 7.30 10.39
CA MET A 83 -3.82 6.63 9.17
C MET A 83 -4.50 5.29 9.50
N ILE A 84 -4.27 4.72 10.69
CA ILE A 84 -5.00 3.52 11.14
C ILE A 84 -6.42 3.94 11.53
N LEU A 85 -7.41 3.37 10.85
CA LEU A 85 -8.83 3.67 11.05
C LEU A 85 -9.24 3.54 12.53
N GLU A 86 -8.82 2.47 13.18
CA GLU A 86 -9.16 2.16 14.57
C GLU A 86 -8.55 3.16 15.57
N ASN A 87 -7.35 3.70 15.28
CA ASN A 87 -6.75 4.74 16.11
C ASN A 87 -7.54 6.05 16.00
N ARG A 88 -7.87 6.45 14.76
CA ARG A 88 -8.64 7.67 14.51
C ARG A 88 -10.05 7.59 15.10
N LEU A 89 -10.70 6.43 15.04
CA LEU A 89 -11.99 6.21 15.70
C LEU A 89 -11.89 6.37 17.22
N ARG A 90 -10.83 5.88 17.86
CA ARG A 90 -10.60 6.08 19.30
C ARG A 90 -10.37 7.56 19.62
N ALA A 91 -9.57 8.27 18.82
CA ALA A 91 -9.28 9.69 19.02
C ALA A 91 -10.54 10.58 18.93
N VAL A 92 -11.48 10.25 18.04
CA VAL A 92 -12.74 11.00 17.88
C VAL A 92 -13.76 10.64 18.97
N ARG A 93 -13.82 9.37 19.40
CA ARG A 93 -14.76 8.90 20.45
C ARG A 93 -14.30 9.22 21.88
N GLY A 94 -13.01 9.50 22.08
CA GLY A 94 -12.45 9.94 23.37
C GLY A 94 -12.62 11.44 23.65
N ARG A 95 -13.40 12.14 22.82
CA ARG A 95 -13.92 13.50 23.04
C ARG A 95 -15.40 13.42 23.39
#